data_AF-A0A534YJH4-F1
#
_entry.id   AF-A0A534YJH4-F1
#
_cell.length_a   1.000
_cell.length_b   1.000
_cell.length_c   1.000
_cell.angle_alpha   90.00
_cell.angle_beta   90.00
_cell.angle_gamma   90.00
#
_symmetry.space_group_name_H-M   'P 1'
#
loop_
_entity.id
_entity.type
_entity.pdbx_description
1 polymer ?
#
loop_
_entity_poly.entity_id
_entity_poly.type
_entity_poly.pdbx_seq_one_letter_code
_entity_poly.pdbx_strand_id
1 'polypeptide(L)'
;MRTRRAARPNATLLCRRIVADMARKLPELSHIQVARILFVAGEARRTSRATIKPLLGARVSLKGKRALYCITLRPKFFRASTPEQRVETLLHELLHVSAEFDGRLHAGRRHAVLPGTRFRSLLRPLLRRYLADADADLLSGLGHHGDVVARQWLERPTGKSSRRQPYTEKDLFFGPVQMITRRHLHS
;
A
#
# COMPACT_ATOMS: atom_id res chain seq x y z
N MET A 1 32.25 1.65 -22.33
CA MET A 1 31.33 2.72 -21.87
C MET A 1 30.20 2.08 -21.06
N ARG A 2 30.23 2.21 -19.73
CA ARG A 2 29.27 1.53 -18.82
C ARG A 2 27.95 2.31 -18.90
N THR A 3 26.95 1.80 -19.62
CA THR A 3 25.61 2.40 -19.67
C THR A 3 25.09 2.60 -18.24
N ARG A 4 24.95 3.85 -17.83
CA ARG A 4 24.39 4.22 -16.52
C ARG A 4 22.92 3.78 -16.53
N ARG A 5 22.67 2.58 -16.00
CA ARG A 5 21.33 1.99 -15.94
C ARG A 5 20.41 3.02 -15.27
N ALA A 6 19.33 3.42 -15.95
CA ALA A 6 18.37 4.38 -15.41
C ALA A 6 17.97 3.95 -13.99
N ALA A 7 17.92 4.91 -13.07
CA ALA A 7 17.61 4.62 -11.67
C ALA A 7 16.22 3.97 -11.58
N ARG A 8 16.15 2.79 -10.97
CA ARG A 8 14.88 2.07 -10.77
C ARG A 8 13.96 2.90 -9.88
N PRO A 9 12.71 3.20 -10.30
CA PRO A 9 11.77 3.93 -9.46
C PRO A 9 11.50 3.19 -8.14
N ASN A 10 11.27 3.93 -7.06
CA ASN A 10 10.95 3.38 -5.74
C ASN A 10 9.43 3.26 -5.56
N ALA A 11 8.88 2.07 -5.81
CA ALA A 11 7.45 1.82 -5.73
C ALA A 11 6.89 1.98 -4.30
N THR A 12 7.70 1.71 -3.27
CA THR A 12 7.31 1.93 -1.87
C THR A 12 7.13 3.41 -1.57
N LEU A 13 8.05 4.26 -2.05
CA LEU A 13 7.94 5.70 -1.88
C LEU A 13 6.75 6.26 -2.68
N LEU A 14 6.53 5.75 -3.89
CA LEU A 14 5.38 6.14 -4.73
C LEU A 14 4.05 5.82 -4.02
N CYS A 15 3.85 4.59 -3.53
CA CYS A 15 2.64 4.22 -2.79
C CYS A 15 2.45 5.10 -1.56
N ARG A 16 3.53 5.40 -0.84
CA ARG A 16 3.49 6.31 0.31
C ARG A 16 3.04 7.71 -0.08
N ARG A 17 3.54 8.26 -1.20
CA ARG A 17 3.15 9.59 -1.70
C ARG A 17 1.68 9.63 -2.13
N ILE A 18 1.21 8.59 -2.80
CA ILE A 18 -0.19 8.47 -3.23
C ILE A 18 -1.13 8.39 -2.03
N VAL A 19 -0.79 7.59 -1.02
CA VAL A 19 -1.62 7.51 0.20
C VAL A 19 -1.61 8.85 0.95
N ALA A 20 -0.51 9.61 0.94
CA ALA A 20 -0.49 10.96 1.51
C ALA A 20 -1.36 11.94 0.71
N ASP A 21 -1.35 11.84 -0.62
CA ASP A 21 -2.22 12.61 -1.49
C ASP A 21 -3.71 12.28 -1.25
N MET A 22 -4.06 11.00 -1.16
CA MET A 22 -5.40 10.53 -0.81
C MET A 22 -5.87 11.07 0.55
N ALA A 23 -5.04 10.96 1.59
CA ALA A 23 -5.38 11.43 2.94
C ALA A 23 -5.60 12.95 3.00
N ARG A 24 -4.92 13.70 2.15
CA ARG A 24 -5.09 15.16 2.01
C ARG A 24 -6.36 15.54 1.26
N LYS A 25 -6.72 14.81 0.20
CA LYS A 25 -7.83 15.16 -0.71
C LYS A 25 -9.17 14.55 -0.32
N LEU A 26 -9.17 13.42 0.40
CA LEU A 26 -10.37 12.73 0.85
C LEU A 26 -10.57 12.94 2.36
N PRO A 27 -11.55 13.76 2.79
CA PRO A 27 -11.86 13.97 4.21
C PRO A 27 -12.08 12.67 4.99
N GLU A 28 -12.63 11.64 4.34
CA GLU A 28 -12.87 10.30 4.89
C GLU A 28 -11.57 9.59 5.34
N LEU A 29 -10.42 10.05 4.85
CA LEU A 29 -9.09 9.53 5.15
C LEU A 29 -8.22 10.53 5.93
N SER A 30 -8.77 11.67 6.39
CA SER A 30 -8.01 12.71 7.09
C SER A 30 -7.30 12.21 8.38
N HIS A 31 -7.86 11.18 9.01
CA HIS A 31 -7.29 10.51 10.18
C HIS A 31 -6.03 9.67 9.89
N ILE A 32 -5.72 9.40 8.61
CA ILE A 32 -4.62 8.52 8.22
C ILE A 32 -3.26 9.20 8.43
N GLN A 33 -2.45 8.66 9.35
CA GLN A 33 -1.06 9.09 9.51
C GLN A 33 -0.12 8.21 8.69
N VAL A 34 0.16 8.60 7.44
CA VAL A 34 0.96 7.80 6.49
C VAL A 34 2.35 7.43 7.03
N ALA A 35 2.95 8.26 7.88
CA ALA A 35 4.23 7.99 8.57
C ALA A 35 4.21 6.73 9.45
N ARG A 36 3.02 6.24 9.82
CA ARG A 36 2.82 5.05 10.66
C ARG A 36 2.25 3.87 9.88
N ILE A 37 2.21 3.96 8.55
CA ILE A 37 1.89 2.84 7.66
C ILE A 37 3.18 2.36 6.99
N LEU A 38 3.51 1.10 7.24
CA LEU A 38 4.58 0.41 6.55
C LEU A 38 4.06 -0.14 5.21
N PHE A 39 4.75 0.16 4.13
CA PHE A 39 4.49 -0.41 2.80
C PHE A 39 5.61 -1.37 2.46
N VAL A 40 5.25 -2.62 2.13
CA VAL A 40 6.19 -3.65 1.70
C VAL A 40 5.64 -4.41 0.49
N ALA A 41 6.50 -4.89 -0.39
CA ALA A 41 6.18 -5.97 -1.31
C ALA A 41 6.30 -7.32 -0.58
N GLY A 42 5.46 -8.30 -0.93
CA GLY A 42 5.49 -9.63 -0.33
C GLY A 42 4.91 -10.72 -1.22
N GLU A 43 4.89 -11.96 -0.72
CA GLU A 43 4.48 -13.13 -1.51
C GLU A 43 3.03 -13.07 -2.00
N ALA A 44 2.72 -13.89 -3.01
CA ALA A 44 1.36 -14.07 -3.52
C ALA A 44 0.40 -14.53 -2.42
N ARG A 45 -0.83 -14.02 -2.47
CA ARG A 45 -1.89 -14.42 -1.53
C ARG A 45 -3.24 -14.48 -2.23
N ARG A 46 -3.62 -15.67 -2.69
CA ARG A 46 -4.87 -15.92 -3.43
C ARG A 46 -5.02 -14.88 -4.56
N THR A 47 -6.16 -14.19 -4.60
CA THR A 47 -6.49 -13.18 -5.60
C THR A 47 -6.16 -11.75 -5.18
N SER A 48 -5.58 -11.54 -3.99
CA SER A 48 -5.38 -10.20 -3.41
C SER A 48 -4.30 -9.42 -4.16
N ARG A 49 -4.54 -8.13 -4.40
CA ARG A 49 -3.55 -7.18 -4.92
C ARG A 49 -2.75 -6.54 -3.80
N ALA A 50 -3.38 -6.22 -2.68
CA ALA A 50 -2.70 -5.86 -1.45
C ALA A 50 -3.43 -6.52 -0.27
N THR A 51 -2.86 -6.36 0.92
CA THR A 51 -3.55 -6.63 2.18
C THR A 51 -3.03 -5.68 3.23
N ILE A 52 -3.92 -5.13 4.05
CA ILE A 52 -3.56 -4.44 5.28
C ILE A 52 -3.59 -5.38 6.49
N LYS A 53 -2.63 -5.19 7.40
CA LYS A 53 -2.61 -5.86 8.71
C LYS A 53 -2.28 -4.87 9.83
N PRO A 54 -3.00 -4.94 10.96
CA PRO A 54 -2.54 -4.38 12.24
C PRO A 54 -1.15 -4.86 12.61
N LEU A 55 -0.35 -3.97 13.20
CA LEU A 55 0.95 -4.29 13.80
C LEU A 55 0.90 -4.27 15.33
N LEU A 56 -0.27 -4.24 15.97
CA LEU A 56 -0.39 -4.18 17.44
C LEU A 56 0.37 -5.30 18.18
N GLY A 57 0.52 -6.46 17.56
CA GLY A 57 1.26 -7.60 18.11
C GLY A 57 2.78 -7.57 17.87
N ALA A 58 3.31 -6.59 17.13
CA ALA A 58 4.73 -6.49 16.80
C ALA A 58 5.25 -5.05 17.01
N ARG A 59 6.46 -4.90 17.55
CA ARG A 59 7.06 -3.58 17.76
C ARG A 59 7.85 -3.15 16.54
N VAL A 60 7.16 -2.66 15.52
CA VAL A 60 7.80 -2.17 14.27
C VAL A 60 7.97 -0.65 14.33
N SER A 61 9.18 -0.16 14.11
CA SER A 61 9.49 1.27 14.06
C SER A 61 10.37 1.59 12.85
N LEU A 62 10.07 2.69 12.16
CA LEU A 62 10.90 3.21 11.07
C LEU A 62 11.20 4.68 11.31
N LYS A 63 12.45 5.07 11.20
CA LYS A 63 12.95 6.44 11.42
C LYS A 63 12.45 6.98 12.76
N GLY A 64 12.52 6.15 13.80
CA GLY A 64 12.05 6.45 15.14
C GLY A 64 10.52 6.49 15.31
N LYS A 65 9.72 6.27 14.26
CA LYS A 65 8.25 6.30 14.32
C LYS A 65 7.68 4.89 14.32
N ARG A 66 6.83 4.59 15.32
CA ARG A 66 6.13 3.30 15.42
C ARG A 66 5.10 3.16 14.30
N ALA A 67 5.23 2.10 13.50
CA ALA A 67 4.23 1.70 12.52
C ALA A 67 3.06 1.00 13.24
N LEU A 68 1.84 1.34 12.83
CA LEU A 68 0.60 0.76 13.35
C LEU A 68 -0.04 -0.21 12.36
N TYR A 69 0.21 -0.01 11.08
CA TYR A 69 -0.33 -0.81 9.99
C TYR A 69 0.77 -1.22 9.02
N CYS A 70 0.60 -2.38 8.39
CA CYS A 70 1.41 -2.84 7.28
C CYS A 70 0.52 -3.13 6.07
N ILE A 71 0.73 -2.39 4.98
CA ILE A 71 0.17 -2.70 3.67
C ILE A 71 1.20 -3.54 2.91
N THR A 72 0.87 -4.81 2.69
CA THR A 72 1.64 -5.71 1.85
C THR A 72 1.12 -5.68 0.41
N LEU A 73 1.87 -5.10 -0.50
CA LEU A 73 1.66 -5.11 -1.94
C LEU A 73 1.99 -6.51 -2.47
N ARG A 74 1.01 -7.17 -3.10
CA ARG A 74 1.12 -8.54 -3.60
C ARG A 74 1.56 -8.53 -5.06
N PRO A 75 2.03 -9.66 -5.62
CA PRO A 75 2.47 -9.73 -7.01
C PRO A 75 1.43 -9.24 -8.03
N LYS A 76 0.13 -9.44 -7.79
CA LYS A 76 -0.94 -8.91 -8.66
C LYS A 76 -0.95 -7.38 -8.73
N PHE A 77 -0.60 -6.66 -7.66
CA PHE A 77 -0.47 -5.20 -7.69
C PHE A 77 0.60 -4.74 -8.67
N PHE A 78 1.73 -5.44 -8.73
CA PHE A 78 2.83 -5.10 -9.61
C PHE A 78 2.61 -5.59 -11.04
N ARG A 79 2.12 -6.84 -11.20
CA ARG A 79 2.15 -7.55 -12.49
C ARG A 79 0.80 -7.63 -13.21
N ALA A 80 -0.31 -7.31 -12.54
CA ALA A 80 -1.66 -7.52 -13.06
C ALA A 80 -2.63 -6.41 -12.61
N SER A 81 -2.15 -5.16 -12.71
CA SER A 81 -2.94 -3.97 -12.42
C SER A 81 -2.68 -2.85 -13.42
N THR A 82 -3.72 -2.08 -13.70
CA THR A 82 -3.62 -0.74 -14.28
C THR A 82 -3.30 0.29 -13.17
N PRO A 83 -2.93 1.54 -13.51
CA PRO A 83 -2.74 2.60 -12.51
C PRO A 83 -3.97 2.80 -11.62
N GLU A 84 -5.16 2.85 -12.20
CA GLU A 84 -6.44 3.03 -11.52
C GLU A 84 -6.74 1.85 -10.58
N GLN A 85 -6.44 0.62 -11.00
CA GLN A 85 -6.57 -0.55 -10.14
C GLN A 85 -5.60 -0.52 -8.96
N ARG A 86 -4.42 0.09 -9.10
CA ARG A 86 -3.46 0.29 -7.99
C ARG A 86 -4.00 1.34 -7.01
N VAL A 87 -4.55 2.44 -7.52
CA VAL A 87 -5.25 3.45 -6.71
C VAL A 87 -6.43 2.83 -5.95
N GLU A 88 -7.32 2.12 -6.64
CA GLU A 88 -8.46 1.42 -6.04
C GLU A 88 -7.99 0.46 -4.95
N THR A 89 -6.92 -0.31 -5.21
CA THR A 89 -6.36 -1.24 -4.23
C THR A 89 -5.86 -0.51 -2.97
N LEU A 90 -5.08 0.56 -3.12
CA LEU A 90 -4.58 1.32 -1.96
C LEU A 90 -5.73 1.91 -1.16
N LEU A 91 -6.70 2.52 -1.83
CA LEU A 91 -7.88 3.11 -1.20
C LEU A 91 -8.73 2.05 -0.47
N HIS A 92 -8.89 0.87 -1.07
CA HIS A 92 -9.55 -0.28 -0.43
C HIS A 92 -8.87 -0.66 0.89
N GLU A 93 -7.54 -0.80 0.90
CA GLU A 93 -6.80 -1.15 2.11
C GLU A 93 -6.93 -0.06 3.19
N LEU A 94 -6.92 1.23 2.80
CA LEU A 94 -7.09 2.34 3.73
C LEU A 94 -8.48 2.39 4.35
N LEU A 95 -9.54 2.03 3.62
CA LEU A 95 -10.89 2.00 4.18
C LEU A 95 -11.07 0.97 5.30
N HIS A 96 -10.19 -0.05 5.39
CA HIS A 96 -10.18 -0.98 6.53
C HIS A 96 -9.53 -0.39 7.79
N VAL A 97 -8.83 0.74 7.71
CA VAL A 97 -8.20 1.39 8.88
C VAL A 97 -9.28 1.94 9.82
N SER A 98 -9.08 1.77 11.13
CA SER A 98 -9.93 2.35 12.17
C SER A 98 -9.96 3.88 12.08
N ALA A 99 -11.12 4.50 12.31
CA ALA A 99 -11.27 5.95 12.31
C ALA A 99 -10.37 6.64 13.35
N GLU A 100 -10.13 5.99 14.49
CA GLU A 100 -9.23 6.47 15.56
C GLU A 100 -7.74 6.29 15.22
N PHE A 101 -7.42 5.61 14.11
CA PHE A 101 -6.05 5.29 13.69
C PHE A 101 -5.22 4.61 14.81
N ASP A 102 -5.86 3.73 15.58
CA ASP A 102 -5.33 3.11 16.80
C ASP A 102 -4.54 1.80 16.56
N GLY A 103 -4.26 1.46 15.30
CA GLY A 103 -3.65 0.19 14.92
C GLY A 103 -4.65 -0.96 14.77
N ARG A 104 -5.96 -0.74 14.94
CA ARG A 104 -7.00 -1.74 14.65
C ARG A 104 -7.63 -1.53 13.27
N LEU A 105 -8.33 -2.56 12.79
CA LEU A 105 -9.17 -2.46 11.59
C LEU A 105 -10.59 -2.05 11.98
N HIS A 106 -11.21 -1.17 11.18
CA HIS A 106 -12.57 -0.67 11.35
C HIS A 106 -13.58 -1.82 11.42
N ALA A 107 -14.32 -1.94 12.52
CA ALA A 107 -15.21 -3.07 12.78
C ALA A 107 -16.26 -3.27 11.67
N GLY A 108 -16.94 -2.19 11.27
CA GLY A 108 -18.01 -2.24 10.26
C GLY A 108 -17.56 -2.34 8.80
N ARG A 109 -16.26 -2.31 8.49
CA ARG A 109 -15.75 -2.32 7.10
C ARG A 109 -15.00 -3.59 6.74
N ARG A 110 -14.84 -4.51 7.70
CA ARG A 110 -14.26 -5.84 7.43
C ARG A 110 -15.16 -6.60 6.47
N HIS A 111 -14.57 -7.36 5.55
CA HIS A 111 -15.34 -8.17 4.58
C HIS A 111 -16.27 -9.21 5.22
N ALA A 112 -16.02 -9.63 6.46
CA ALA A 112 -16.94 -10.49 7.22
C ALA A 112 -18.24 -9.78 7.65
N VAL A 113 -18.21 -8.45 7.75
CA VAL A 113 -19.33 -7.60 8.19
C VAL A 113 -19.95 -6.85 7.02
N LEU A 114 -19.12 -6.33 6.11
CA LEU A 114 -19.52 -5.59 4.92
C LEU A 114 -19.06 -6.34 3.65
N PRO A 115 -19.93 -7.18 3.06
CA PRO A 115 -19.59 -7.96 1.87
C PRO A 115 -19.19 -7.12 0.67
N GLY A 116 -18.47 -7.73 -0.27
CA GLY A 116 -17.76 -7.02 -1.34
C GLY A 116 -18.60 -6.12 -2.25
N THR A 117 -19.89 -6.41 -2.47
CA THR A 117 -20.78 -5.52 -3.25
C THR A 117 -21.05 -4.22 -2.51
N ARG A 118 -21.44 -4.29 -1.23
CA ARG A 118 -21.68 -3.13 -0.37
C ARG A 118 -20.40 -2.35 -0.09
N PHE A 119 -19.28 -3.05 0.14
CA PHE A 119 -17.98 -2.40 0.29
C PHE A 119 -17.59 -1.62 -0.97
N ARG A 120 -17.85 -2.19 -2.16
CA ARG A 120 -17.62 -1.48 -3.42
C ARG A 120 -18.48 -0.22 -3.57
N SER A 121 -19.71 -0.22 -3.07
CA SER A 121 -20.55 0.99 -3.06
C SER A 121 -19.96 2.11 -2.20
N LEU A 122 -19.28 1.78 -1.10
CA LEU A 122 -18.53 2.75 -0.29
C LEU A 122 -17.27 3.26 -1.01
N LEU A 123 -16.54 2.36 -1.69
CA LEU A 123 -15.26 2.66 -2.33
C LEU A 123 -15.41 3.53 -3.60
N ARG A 124 -16.41 3.24 -4.44
CA ARG A 124 -16.54 3.83 -5.78
C ARG A 124 -16.65 5.36 -5.80
N PRO A 125 -17.45 6.02 -4.94
CA PRO A 125 -17.52 7.49 -4.92
C PRO A 125 -16.17 8.13 -4.56
N LEU A 126 -15.45 7.55 -3.59
CA LEU A 126 -14.14 8.03 -3.16
C LEU A 126 -13.08 7.85 -4.26
N LEU A 127 -13.10 6.70 -4.93
CA LEU A 127 -12.21 6.43 -6.06
C LEU A 127 -12.41 7.44 -7.18
N ARG A 128 -13.67 7.71 -7.56
CA ARG A 128 -14.01 8.69 -8.60
C ARG A 128 -13.54 10.09 -8.23
N ARG A 129 -13.83 10.55 -7.01
CA ARG A 129 -13.37 11.86 -6.51
C ARG A 129 -11.85 11.96 -6.52
N TYR A 130 -11.16 10.94 -6.04
CA TYR A 130 -9.70 10.96 -6.01
C TYR A 130 -9.11 10.99 -7.41
N LEU A 131 -9.55 10.12 -8.32
CA LEU A 131 -9.00 10.09 -9.68
C LEU A 131 -9.26 11.38 -10.47
N ALA A 132 -10.35 12.10 -10.19
CA ALA A 132 -10.66 13.36 -10.85
C ALA A 132 -9.70 14.51 -10.49
N ASP A 133 -9.09 14.46 -9.30
CA ASP A 133 -8.23 15.53 -8.77
C ASP A 133 -6.81 15.02 -8.44
N ALA A 134 -6.49 13.75 -8.71
CA ALA A 134 -5.22 13.15 -8.34
C ALA A 134 -4.05 13.85 -9.03
N ASP A 135 -2.92 13.92 -8.33
CA ASP A 135 -1.68 14.47 -8.89
C ASP A 135 -1.24 13.62 -10.10
N ALA A 136 -1.12 14.26 -11.27
CA ALA A 136 -0.85 13.60 -12.53
C ALA A 136 0.52 12.89 -12.55
N ASP A 137 1.54 13.44 -11.87
CA ASP A 137 2.87 12.83 -11.79
C ASP A 137 2.83 11.57 -10.92
N LEU A 138 2.04 11.58 -9.84
CA LEU A 138 1.83 10.39 -9.02
C LEU A 138 1.09 9.29 -9.78
N LEU A 139 0.06 9.64 -10.55
CA LEU A 139 -0.67 8.69 -11.40
C LEU A 139 0.23 8.12 -12.50
N SER A 140 0.99 8.98 -13.18
CA SER A 140 1.97 8.59 -14.19
C SER A 140 3.03 7.64 -13.61
N GLY A 141 3.49 7.90 -12.38
CA GLY A 141 4.39 7.01 -11.65
C GLY A 141 3.82 5.60 -11.45
N LEU A 142 2.50 5.47 -11.17
CA LEU A 142 1.84 4.16 -11.11
C LEU A 142 1.74 3.48 -12.48
N GLY A 143 1.88 4.25 -13.56
CA GLY A 143 1.91 3.78 -14.94
C GLY A 143 3.22 3.14 -15.38
N HIS A 144 4.29 3.26 -14.59
CA HIS A 144 5.61 2.75 -14.98
C HIS A 144 5.58 1.26 -15.38
N HIS A 145 6.37 0.89 -16.38
CA HIS A 145 6.51 -0.49 -16.86
C HIS A 145 7.98 -0.86 -16.85
N GLY A 146 8.35 -1.93 -16.14
CA GLY A 146 9.72 -2.40 -16.00
C GLY A 146 10.15 -2.58 -14.55
N ASP A 147 11.46 -2.61 -14.31
CA ASP A 147 12.04 -2.80 -12.98
C ASP A 147 11.74 -1.61 -12.07
N VAL A 148 11.27 -1.89 -10.86
CA VAL A 148 11.19 -0.96 -9.74
C VAL A 148 11.94 -1.55 -8.54
N VAL A 149 12.22 -0.73 -7.54
CA VAL A 149 12.60 -1.21 -6.21
C VAL A 149 11.44 -1.05 -5.24
N ALA A 150 11.23 -2.03 -4.38
CA ALA A 150 10.24 -1.98 -3.32
C ALA A 150 10.85 -2.52 -2.03
N ARG A 151 10.47 -1.90 -0.91
CA ARG A 151 10.81 -2.40 0.42
C ARG A 151 10.18 -3.78 0.61
N GLN A 152 10.92 -4.71 1.19
CA GLN A 152 10.51 -6.06 1.52
C GLN A 152 10.98 -6.39 2.94
N TRP A 153 10.39 -7.40 3.55
CA TRP A 153 10.87 -7.94 4.82
C TRP A 153 12.12 -8.79 4.56
N LEU A 154 13.22 -8.46 5.25
CA LEU A 154 14.32 -9.40 5.43
C LEU A 154 13.89 -10.44 6.48
N GLU A 155 13.47 -9.95 7.64
CA GLU A 155 12.89 -10.75 8.71
C GLU A 155 11.50 -10.25 9.04
N ARG A 156 10.48 -11.08 8.79
CA ARG A 156 9.08 -10.70 9.02
C ARG A 156 8.67 -11.01 10.46
N PRO A 157 7.92 -10.13 11.13
CA PRO A 157 7.27 -10.47 12.40
C PRO A 157 6.33 -11.67 12.22
N THR A 158 6.72 -12.85 12.75
CA THR A 158 5.92 -14.08 12.71
C THR A 158 5.84 -14.71 14.11
N GLY A 159 4.72 -15.39 14.39
CA GLY A 159 4.55 -16.17 15.62
C GLY A 159 4.50 -15.36 16.94
N LYS A 160 4.53 -16.08 18.07
CA LYS A 160 4.46 -15.50 19.42
C LYS A 160 5.73 -14.74 19.83
N SER A 161 6.90 -15.12 19.28
CA SER A 161 8.20 -14.49 19.54
C SER A 161 8.27 -13.04 19.05
N SER A 162 7.56 -12.70 17.98
CA SER A 162 7.48 -11.33 17.43
C SER A 162 6.96 -10.26 18.39
N ARG A 163 6.29 -10.65 19.49
CA ARG A 163 5.83 -9.72 20.53
C ARG A 163 6.98 -9.13 21.36
N ARG A 164 8.11 -9.83 21.45
CA ARG A 164 9.25 -9.46 22.32
C ARG A 164 10.36 -8.72 21.57
N GLN A 165 10.54 -8.98 20.28
CA GLN A 165 11.60 -8.37 19.48
C GLN A 165 11.13 -7.08 18.78
N PRO A 166 11.92 -5.99 18.84
CA PRO A 166 11.69 -4.82 18.00
C PRO A 166 12.14 -5.09 16.55
N TYR A 167 11.35 -4.62 15.59
CA TYR A 167 11.68 -4.65 14.16
C TYR A 167 11.90 -3.24 13.65
N THR A 168 12.94 -3.05 12.85
CA THR A 168 13.44 -1.76 12.37
C THR A 168 13.81 -1.84 10.89
N GLU A 169 14.46 -0.81 10.35
CA GLU A 169 15.05 -0.82 9.02
C GLU A 169 16.01 -1.98 8.77
N LYS A 170 16.68 -2.50 9.81
CA LYS A 170 17.62 -3.62 9.68
C LYS A 170 16.93 -4.92 9.24
N ASP A 171 15.64 -5.04 9.56
CA ASP A 171 14.80 -6.20 9.23
C ASP A 171 14.10 -6.04 7.89
N LEU A 172 14.49 -5.02 7.12
CA LEU A 172 13.93 -4.65 5.83
C LEU A 172 15.06 -4.46 4.82
N PHE A 173 14.73 -4.66 3.55
CA PHE A 173 15.63 -4.32 2.46
C PHE A 173 14.84 -3.79 1.26
N PHE A 174 15.52 -3.13 0.31
CA PHE A 174 14.92 -2.78 -0.98
C PHE A 174 15.29 -3.82 -2.03
N GLY A 175 14.29 -4.60 -2.46
CA GLY A 175 14.45 -5.62 -3.49
C GLY A 175 13.92 -5.13 -4.85
N PRO A 176 14.47 -5.63 -5.97
CA PRO A 176 13.88 -5.39 -7.28
C PRO A 176 12.53 -6.11 -7.41
N VAL A 177 11.58 -5.47 -8.08
CA VAL A 177 10.29 -6.06 -8.46
C VAL A 177 9.98 -5.63 -9.89
N GLN A 178 9.47 -6.55 -10.71
CA GLN A 178 9.01 -6.20 -12.05
C GLN A 178 7.59 -5.65 -11.98
N MET A 179 7.39 -4.40 -12.40
CA MET A 179 6.08 -3.79 -12.57
C MET A 179 5.63 -3.93 -14.03
N ILE A 180 4.51 -4.62 -14.24
CA ILE A 180 3.88 -4.78 -15.54
C ILE A 180 2.58 -4.01 -15.48
N THR A 181 2.58 -2.83 -16.09
CA THR A 181 1.39 -2.01 -16.21
C THR A 181 0.65 -2.39 -17.47
N ARG A 182 -0.58 -2.90 -17.30
CA ARG A 182 -1.53 -3.00 -18.40
C ARG A 182 -2.00 -1.59 -18.70
N ARG A 183 -1.76 -1.10 -19.92
CA ARG A 183 -2.37 0.16 -20.36
C ARG A 183 -3.89 -0.06 -20.38
N HIS A 184 -4.67 0.88 -19.85
CA HIS A 184 -6.07 0.95 -20.26
C HIS A 184 -6.06 1.22 -21.77
N LEU A 185 -6.80 0.41 -22.53
CA LEU A 185 -7.15 0.65 -23.93
C LEU A 185 -8.06 1.89 -23.97
N HIS A 186 -7.46 3.07 -23.89
CA HIS A 186 -7.99 4.29 -24.48
C HIS A 186 -6.87 4.85 -25.36
N SER A 187 -6.61 4.10 -26.42
CA SER A 187 -6.28 4.64 -27.75
C SER A 187 -7.61 4.87 -28.46
#